data_AF-A0AA88HDA8-F1
#
_entry.id   AF-A0AA88HDA8-F1
#
_cell.length_a   1.000
_cell.length_b   1.000
_cell.length_c   1.000
_cell.angle_alpha   90.00
_cell.angle_beta   90.00
_cell.angle_gamma   90.00
#
_symmetry.space_group_name_H-M   'P 1'
#
loop_
_entity.id
_entity.type
_entity.pdbx_description
1 polymer ?
#
loop_
_entity_poly.entity_id
_entity_poly.type
_entity_poly.pdbx_seq_one_letter_code
_entity_poly.pdbx_strand_id
1 'polypeptide(L)'
;MSAHISCKSLIIGQQLGYQLTLHNPYRPIDGFLIDIKGNTRYSQIGSIDKVRPKIDEFLENYYFTDLCLIYAPSQIALAAIIHAFSQEPGSLDRYVIDVLIPGDESHLGPLVEVIRSIRKTVRDVKRVSKDSIKPLEIKLEKCRNQANNPDSDVYRQKMVESLEAEDERQAMKSARIEEETRRMDAESLGDMQSLDSPGL
;
A
#
# COMPACT_ATOMS: atom_id res chain seq x y z
N MET A 1 -7.40 13.52 18.28
CA MET A 1 -7.10 12.31 17.50
C MET A 1 -7.23 12.52 15.98
N SER A 2 -8.29 13.17 15.47
CA SER A 2 -8.51 13.32 14.01
C SER A 2 -7.41 14.09 13.25
N ALA A 3 -6.93 15.22 13.78
CA ALA A 3 -5.89 16.04 13.12
C ALA A 3 -4.52 15.33 13.01
N HIS A 4 -4.20 14.46 13.96
CA HIS A 4 -2.91 13.76 14.02
C HIS A 4 -2.79 12.65 12.97
N ILE A 5 -3.93 12.06 12.57
CA ILE A 5 -3.98 11.07 11.48
C ILE A 5 -3.92 11.79 10.12
N SER A 6 -4.60 12.93 10.00
CA SER A 6 -4.66 13.72 8.76
C SER A 6 -3.28 14.21 8.30
N CYS A 7 -2.40 14.64 9.21
CA CYS A 7 -1.06 15.09 8.82
C CYS A 7 -0.15 13.92 8.40
N LYS A 8 -0.34 12.74 9.01
CA LYS A 8 0.46 11.54 8.68
C LYS A 8 0.09 10.96 7.32
N SER A 9 -1.19 11.00 6.94
CA SER A 9 -1.64 10.42 5.67
C SER A 9 -1.00 11.09 4.46
N LEU A 10 -0.80 12.42 4.50
CA LEU A 10 -0.13 13.16 3.42
C LEU A 10 1.34 12.74 3.28
N ILE A 11 2.08 12.68 4.39
CA ILE A 11 3.49 12.29 4.41
C ILE A 11 3.66 10.85 3.87
N ILE A 12 2.78 9.94 4.30
CA ILE A 12 2.78 8.54 3.82
C ILE A 12 2.51 8.49 2.31
N GLY A 13 1.55 9.27 1.81
CA GLY A 13 1.26 9.34 0.38
C GLY A 13 2.46 9.79 -0.45
N GLN A 14 3.16 10.83 -0.01
CA GLN A 14 4.39 11.30 -0.67
C GLN A 14 5.51 10.24 -0.64
N GLN A 15 5.71 9.57 0.50
CA GLN A 15 6.73 8.53 0.64
C GLN A 15 6.45 7.29 -0.21
N LEU A 16 5.18 6.95 -0.41
CA LEU A 16 4.76 5.86 -1.29
C LEU A 16 4.74 6.25 -2.78
N GLY A 17 5.10 7.50 -3.13
CA GLY A 17 4.99 8.00 -4.50
C GLY A 17 3.55 7.98 -5.03
N TYR A 18 2.56 8.06 -4.13
CA TYR A 18 1.13 7.93 -4.42
C TYR A 18 0.71 6.59 -5.07
N GLN A 19 1.56 5.55 -5.00
CA GLN A 19 1.19 4.20 -5.40
C GLN A 19 0.42 3.50 -4.27
N LEU A 20 -0.88 3.77 -4.21
CA LEU A 20 -1.76 3.26 -3.15
C LEU A 20 -2.39 1.89 -3.49
N THR A 21 -2.20 1.41 -4.71
CA THR A 21 -2.71 0.10 -5.14
C THR A 21 -1.76 -1.01 -4.73
N LEU A 22 -2.18 -1.81 -3.75
CA LEU A 22 -1.47 -3.01 -3.30
C LEU A 22 -2.24 -4.26 -3.72
N HIS A 23 -1.57 -5.15 -4.43
CA HIS A 23 -2.14 -6.42 -4.83
C HIS A 23 -1.88 -7.48 -3.76
N ASN A 24 -2.95 -7.93 -3.10
CA ASN A 24 -2.87 -8.95 -2.05
C ASN A 24 -3.02 -10.37 -2.60
N PRO A 25 -2.43 -11.39 -1.94
CA PRO A 25 -2.47 -12.78 -2.39
C PRO A 25 -3.85 -13.46 -2.25
N TYR A 26 -4.79 -12.86 -1.51
CA TYR A 26 -6.13 -13.43 -1.28
C TYR A 26 -6.91 -13.71 -2.57
N ARG A 27 -6.89 -12.77 -3.52
CA ARG A 27 -7.64 -12.92 -4.76
C ARG A 27 -7.07 -14.05 -5.65
N PRO A 28 -5.73 -14.16 -5.85
CA PRO A 28 -5.15 -15.34 -6.48
C PRO A 28 -5.43 -16.66 -5.74
N ILE A 29 -5.45 -16.66 -4.40
CA ILE A 29 -5.75 -17.86 -3.60
C ILE A 29 -7.16 -18.37 -3.94
N ASP A 30 -8.16 -17.51 -3.86
CA ASP A 30 -9.54 -17.90 -4.18
C ASP A 30 -9.66 -18.41 -5.62
N GLY A 31 -8.94 -17.78 -6.57
CA GLY A 31 -8.86 -18.23 -7.96
C GLY A 31 -8.30 -19.64 -8.10
N PHE A 32 -7.16 -19.93 -7.46
CA PHE A 32 -6.56 -21.26 -7.48
C PHE A 32 -7.45 -22.30 -6.78
N LEU A 33 -8.09 -21.96 -5.66
CA LEU A 33 -9.00 -22.88 -4.97
C LEU A 33 -10.22 -23.23 -5.83
N ILE A 34 -10.78 -22.25 -6.56
CA ILE A 34 -11.87 -22.50 -7.52
C ILE A 34 -11.40 -23.41 -8.65
N ASP A 35 -10.22 -23.16 -9.21
CA ASP A 35 -9.67 -23.96 -10.30
C ASP A 35 -9.41 -25.42 -9.87
N ILE A 36 -8.81 -25.61 -8.69
CA ILE A 36 -8.59 -26.94 -8.09
C ILE A 36 -9.94 -27.65 -7.84
N LYS A 37 -10.95 -26.93 -7.36
CA LYS A 37 -12.30 -27.49 -7.13
C LYS A 37 -13.01 -27.86 -8.44
N GLY A 38 -12.86 -27.05 -9.47
CA GLY A 38 -13.50 -27.23 -10.77
C GLY A 38 -12.89 -28.37 -11.59
N ASN A 39 -11.61 -28.69 -11.37
CA ASN A 39 -10.94 -29.77 -12.06
C ASN A 39 -11.28 -31.14 -11.43
N THR A 40 -12.10 -31.94 -12.14
CA THR A 40 -12.61 -33.24 -11.68
C THR A 40 -11.51 -34.22 -11.23
N ARG A 41 -10.27 -34.05 -11.71
CA ARG A 41 -9.11 -34.89 -11.33
C ARG A 41 -8.59 -34.60 -9.91
N TYR A 42 -8.79 -33.38 -9.41
CA TYR A 42 -8.32 -32.94 -8.09
C TYR A 42 -9.46 -32.73 -7.09
N SER A 43 -10.72 -32.87 -7.54
CA SER A 43 -11.92 -32.85 -6.70
C SER A 43 -11.93 -33.92 -5.59
N GLN A 44 -11.15 -35.00 -5.76
CA GLN A 44 -10.99 -36.08 -4.76
C GLN A 44 -9.97 -35.73 -3.65
N ILE A 45 -9.22 -34.62 -3.78
CA ILE A 45 -8.35 -34.16 -2.70
C ILE A 45 -9.27 -33.60 -1.61
N GLY A 46 -9.41 -34.37 -0.54
CA GLY A 46 -10.38 -34.17 0.53
C GLY A 46 -10.47 -32.72 1.04
N SER A 47 -11.70 -32.21 1.02
CA SER A 47 -12.21 -30.95 1.59
C SER A 47 -11.21 -29.78 1.59
N ILE A 48 -11.25 -28.97 0.53
CA ILE A 48 -10.69 -27.61 0.44
C ILE A 48 -10.95 -26.79 1.72
N ASP A 49 -12.07 -27.05 2.39
CA ASP A 49 -12.45 -26.42 3.66
C ASP A 49 -11.42 -26.64 4.79
N LYS A 50 -10.67 -27.76 4.78
CA LYS A 50 -9.58 -28.03 5.74
C LYS A 50 -8.28 -27.31 5.40
N VAL A 51 -8.09 -26.97 4.13
CA VAL A 51 -6.87 -26.32 3.63
C VAL A 51 -6.90 -24.82 3.94
N ARG A 52 -8.10 -24.22 3.97
CA ARG A 52 -8.25 -22.77 4.17
C ARG A 52 -7.66 -22.25 5.49
N PRO A 53 -7.91 -22.87 6.66
CA PRO A 53 -7.28 -22.44 7.90
C PRO A 53 -5.74 -22.50 7.87
N LYS A 54 -5.17 -23.50 7.16
CA LYS A 54 -3.71 -23.64 7.00
C LYS A 54 -3.12 -22.56 6.09
N ILE A 55 -3.88 -22.15 5.07
CA ILE A 55 -3.50 -21.02 4.21
C ILE A 55 -3.52 -19.73 5.04
N ASP A 56 -4.55 -19.51 5.85
CA ASP A 56 -4.66 -18.33 6.70
C ASP A 56 -3.50 -18.26 7.71
N GLU A 57 -3.14 -19.37 8.37
CA GLU A 57 -1.96 -19.45 9.25
C GLU A 57 -0.65 -19.13 8.51
N PHE A 58 -0.50 -19.62 7.28
CA PHE A 58 0.66 -19.28 6.45
C PHE A 58 0.70 -17.78 6.13
N LEU A 59 -0.45 -17.18 5.80
CA LEU A 59 -0.55 -15.75 5.48
C LEU A 59 -0.29 -14.87 6.70
N GLU A 60 -0.73 -15.28 7.89
CA GLU A 60 -0.42 -14.56 9.14
C GLU A 60 1.10 -14.43 9.35
N ASN A 61 1.85 -15.50 9.11
CA ASN A 61 3.31 -15.47 9.21
C ASN A 61 3.96 -14.69 8.06
N TYR A 62 3.40 -14.78 6.84
CA TYR A 62 3.87 -14.03 5.68
C TYR A 62 3.87 -12.51 5.91
N TYR A 63 2.90 -11.95 6.64
CA TYR A 63 2.86 -10.52 6.94
C TYR A 63 4.01 -10.01 7.81
N PHE A 64 4.75 -10.90 8.47
CA PHE A 64 5.97 -10.56 9.22
C PHE A 64 7.24 -10.69 8.37
N THR A 65 7.11 -10.81 7.05
CA THR A 65 8.22 -10.93 6.10
C THR A 65 8.21 -9.80 5.07
N ASP A 66 9.29 -9.69 4.32
CA ASP A 66 9.49 -8.78 3.20
C ASP A 66 9.04 -9.37 1.85
N LEU A 67 8.43 -10.56 1.85
CA LEU A 67 8.07 -11.29 0.63
C LEU A 67 7.11 -10.52 -0.28
N CYS A 68 6.27 -9.64 0.28
CA CYS A 68 5.35 -8.78 -0.48
C CYS A 68 6.07 -7.79 -1.42
N LEU A 69 7.35 -7.52 -1.17
CA LEU A 69 8.19 -6.62 -1.97
C LEU A 69 9.02 -7.37 -3.02
N ILE A 70 9.18 -8.69 -2.85
CA ILE A 70 10.09 -9.52 -3.64
C ILE A 70 9.34 -10.35 -4.68
N TYR A 71 8.17 -10.89 -4.32
CA TYR A 71 7.45 -11.87 -5.13
C TYR A 71 6.07 -11.39 -5.55
N ALA A 72 5.59 -11.89 -6.69
CA ALA A 72 4.26 -11.58 -7.16
C ALA A 72 3.19 -12.23 -6.25
N PRO A 73 2.01 -11.59 -6.07
CA PRO A 73 0.95 -12.13 -5.22
C PRO A 73 0.46 -13.53 -5.63
N SER A 74 0.52 -13.86 -6.93
CA SER A 74 0.20 -15.19 -7.45
C SER A 74 1.22 -16.25 -7.03
N GLN A 75 2.51 -15.92 -6.97
CA GLN A 75 3.57 -16.82 -6.51
C GLN A 75 3.44 -17.11 -5.02
N ILE A 76 3.14 -16.06 -4.24
CA ILE A 76 2.88 -16.18 -2.79
C ILE A 76 1.64 -17.05 -2.53
N ALA A 77 0.56 -16.80 -3.27
CA ALA A 77 -0.67 -17.59 -3.20
C ALA A 77 -0.42 -19.07 -3.51
N LEU A 78 0.30 -19.36 -4.59
CA LEU A 78 0.63 -20.73 -4.97
C LEU A 78 1.49 -21.42 -3.90
N ALA A 79 2.47 -20.71 -3.33
CA ALA A 79 3.30 -21.24 -2.25
C ALA A 79 2.49 -21.55 -0.98
N ALA A 80 1.52 -20.70 -0.63
CA ALA A 80 0.61 -20.91 0.51
C ALA A 80 -0.28 -22.13 0.31
N ILE A 81 -0.85 -22.29 -0.89
CA ILE A 81 -1.69 -23.44 -1.25
C ILE A 81 -0.89 -24.73 -1.23
N ILE A 82 0.26 -24.78 -1.90
CA ILE A 82 1.15 -25.96 -1.90
C ILE A 82 1.59 -26.30 -0.48
N HIS A 83 1.88 -25.29 0.35
CA HIS A 83 2.21 -25.50 1.76
C HIS A 83 1.07 -26.19 2.51
N ALA A 84 -0.17 -25.69 2.36
CA ALA A 84 -1.32 -26.24 3.05
C ALA A 84 -1.67 -27.66 2.58
N PHE A 85 -1.64 -27.92 1.26
CA PHE A 85 -1.85 -29.26 0.70
C PHE A 85 -0.73 -30.24 1.04
N SER A 86 0.51 -29.78 1.22
CA SER A 86 1.61 -30.67 1.67
C SER A 86 1.42 -31.27 3.06
N GLN A 87 0.45 -30.76 3.82
CA GLN A 87 0.06 -31.28 5.14
C GLN A 87 -1.19 -32.17 5.10
N GLU A 88 -1.77 -32.40 3.92
CA GLU A 88 -2.94 -33.27 3.70
C GLU A 88 -2.54 -34.51 2.86
N PRO A 89 -3.31 -35.61 2.93
CA PRO A 89 -3.07 -36.78 2.09
C PRO A 89 -3.46 -36.49 0.63
N GLY A 90 -2.55 -35.90 -0.13
CA GLY A 90 -2.70 -35.63 -1.56
C GLY A 90 -1.61 -34.68 -2.08
N SER A 91 -0.89 -35.07 -3.13
CA SER A 91 0.10 -34.19 -3.75
C SER A 91 -0.57 -33.28 -4.80
N LEU A 92 -0.30 -31.98 -4.70
CA LEU A 92 -0.68 -30.98 -5.70
C LEU A 92 0.38 -30.82 -6.80
N ASP A 93 1.50 -31.57 -6.75
CA ASP A 93 2.63 -31.42 -7.68
C ASP A 93 2.18 -31.63 -9.13
N ARG A 94 1.27 -32.59 -9.34
CA ARG A 94 0.71 -32.88 -10.66
C ARG A 94 -0.17 -31.76 -11.20
N TYR A 95 -0.85 -30.99 -10.33
CA TYR A 95 -1.62 -29.82 -10.75
C TYR A 95 -0.68 -28.71 -11.26
N VAL A 96 0.48 -28.53 -10.64
CA VAL A 96 1.47 -27.54 -11.09
C VAL A 96 2.03 -27.88 -12.47
N ILE A 97 2.32 -29.16 -12.71
CA ILE A 97 2.89 -29.62 -13.99
C ILE A 97 1.80 -29.69 -15.08
N ASP A 98 0.67 -30.33 -14.81
CA ASP A 98 -0.32 -30.65 -15.85
C ASP A 98 -1.26 -29.46 -16.16
N VAL A 99 -1.47 -28.52 -15.23
CA VAL A 99 -2.45 -27.43 -15.37
C VAL A 99 -1.80 -26.05 -15.44
N LEU A 100 -0.86 -25.75 -14.53
CA LEU A 100 -0.27 -24.41 -14.45
C LEU A 100 0.82 -24.16 -15.51
N ILE A 101 1.59 -25.20 -15.88
CA ILE A 101 2.67 -25.08 -16.87
C ILE A 101 2.57 -26.22 -17.91
N PRO A 102 1.51 -26.24 -18.74
CA PRO A 102 1.33 -27.31 -19.70
C PRO A 102 2.41 -27.27 -20.78
N GLY A 103 3.31 -28.26 -20.77
CA GLY A 103 4.31 -28.46 -21.82
C GLY A 103 5.52 -27.52 -21.81
N ASP A 104 5.74 -26.77 -20.73
CA ASP A 104 6.90 -25.87 -20.58
C ASP A 104 7.73 -26.19 -19.33
N GLU A 105 8.52 -27.25 -19.42
CA GLU A 105 9.38 -27.69 -18.31
C GLU A 105 10.49 -26.68 -17.95
N SER A 106 10.77 -25.71 -18.83
CA SER A 106 11.86 -24.74 -18.63
C SER A 106 11.61 -23.78 -17.47
N HIS A 107 10.34 -23.42 -17.23
CA HIS A 107 9.92 -22.52 -16.16
C HIS A 107 9.58 -23.22 -14.85
N LEU A 108 9.51 -24.56 -14.84
CA LEU A 108 9.19 -25.33 -13.65
C LEU A 108 10.28 -25.22 -12.57
N GLY A 109 11.55 -25.30 -12.97
CA GLY A 109 12.69 -25.17 -12.05
C GLY A 109 12.67 -23.85 -11.27
N PRO A 110 12.67 -22.69 -11.95
CA PRO A 110 12.57 -21.37 -11.32
C PRO A 110 11.33 -21.22 -10.43
N LEU A 111 10.17 -21.73 -10.86
CA LEU A 111 8.95 -21.66 -10.05
C LEU A 111 9.09 -22.44 -8.74
N VAL A 112 9.65 -23.65 -8.80
CA VAL A 112 9.88 -24.49 -7.62
C VAL A 112 10.86 -23.83 -6.66
N GLU A 113 11.91 -23.17 -7.17
CA GLU A 113 12.86 -22.41 -6.34
C GLU A 113 12.19 -21.23 -5.63
N VAL A 114 11.38 -20.44 -6.35
CA VAL A 114 10.59 -19.35 -5.78
C VAL A 114 9.70 -19.87 -4.65
N ILE A 115 8.92 -20.92 -4.90
CA ILE A 115 8.00 -21.50 -3.91
C ILE A 115 8.76 -22.02 -2.68
N ARG A 116 9.92 -22.67 -2.88
CA ARG A 116 10.78 -23.13 -1.80
C ARG A 116 11.32 -21.96 -0.98
N SER A 117 11.76 -20.88 -1.63
CA SER A 117 12.25 -19.68 -0.96
C SER A 117 11.16 -19.05 -0.10
N ILE A 118 9.97 -18.81 -0.65
CA ILE A 118 8.84 -18.22 0.08
C ILE A 118 8.50 -19.08 1.30
N ARG A 119 8.34 -20.40 1.12
CA ARG A 119 8.01 -21.32 2.22
C ARG A 119 9.07 -21.34 3.31
N LYS A 120 10.35 -21.25 2.94
CA LYS A 120 11.46 -21.19 3.91
C LYS A 120 11.40 -19.89 4.71
N THR A 121 11.27 -18.75 4.05
CA THR A 121 11.21 -17.44 4.71
C THR A 121 10.02 -17.35 5.67
N VAL A 122 8.83 -17.80 5.28
CA VAL A 122 7.64 -17.78 6.15
C VAL A 122 7.81 -18.71 7.37
N ARG A 123 8.46 -19.87 7.20
CA ARG A 123 8.76 -20.79 8.30
C ARG A 123 9.76 -20.21 9.29
N ASP A 124 10.76 -19.48 8.79
CA ASP A 124 11.86 -18.94 9.59
C ASP A 124 11.49 -17.62 10.30
N VAL A 125 10.23 -17.18 10.22
CA VAL A 125 9.72 -16.00 10.92
C VAL A 125 9.93 -16.14 12.42
N LYS A 126 10.77 -15.27 12.98
CA LYS A 126 11.03 -15.19 14.42
C LYS A 126 10.20 -14.06 15.03
N ARG A 127 9.39 -14.37 16.03
CA ARG A 127 8.72 -13.34 16.82
C ARG A 127 9.74 -12.63 17.70
N VAL A 128 9.78 -11.31 17.61
CA VAL A 128 10.68 -10.49 18.42
C VAL A 128 10.27 -10.60 19.90
N SER A 129 11.24 -10.89 20.77
CA SER A 129 10.98 -11.00 22.22
C SER A 129 10.76 -9.61 22.84
N LYS A 130 9.86 -9.52 23.82
CA LYS A 130 9.58 -8.26 24.53
C LYS A 130 10.81 -7.68 25.24
N ASP A 131 11.73 -8.54 25.67
CA ASP A 131 12.96 -8.13 26.35
C ASP A 131 13.92 -7.39 25.41
N SER A 132 13.87 -7.69 24.11
CA SER A 132 14.65 -7.00 23.09
C SER A 132 14.02 -5.67 22.63
N ILE A 133 12.71 -5.47 22.85
CA ILE A 133 11.99 -4.28 22.40
C ILE A 133 12.31 -3.07 23.28
N LYS A 134 12.24 -3.21 24.60
CA LYS A 134 12.48 -2.11 25.56
C LYS A 134 13.78 -1.33 25.34
N PRO A 135 14.97 -1.97 25.18
CA PRO A 135 16.20 -1.22 24.92
C PRO A 135 16.17 -0.49 23.57
N LEU A 136 15.48 -1.02 22.57
CA LEU A 136 15.32 -0.37 21.26
C LEU A 136 14.41 0.86 21.37
N GLU A 137 13.32 0.80 22.13
CA GLU A 137 12.44 1.95 22.40
C GLU A 137 13.20 3.09 23.10
N ILE A 138 13.98 2.76 24.13
CA ILE A 138 14.81 3.76 24.84
C ILE A 138 15.81 4.42 23.90
N LYS A 139 16.41 3.65 22.98
CA LYS A 139 17.33 4.18 21.98
C LYS A 139 16.60 5.06 20.96
N LEU A 140 15.42 4.64 20.51
CA LEU A 140 14.58 5.36 19.55
C LEU A 140 14.21 6.74 20.07
N GLU A 141 13.80 6.86 21.35
CA GLU A 141 13.47 8.16 21.95
C GLU A 141 14.63 9.16 21.90
N LYS A 142 15.88 8.68 21.98
CA LYS A 142 17.07 9.54 21.93
C LYS A 142 17.44 9.98 20.52
N CYS A 143 17.09 9.21 19.48
CA CYS A 143 17.49 9.48 18.09
C CYS A 143 16.34 9.78 17.15
N ARG A 144 15.10 9.85 17.64
CA ARG A 144 13.92 10.18 16.82
C ARG A 144 14.02 11.61 16.30
N ASN A 145 13.74 11.78 15.00
CA ASN A 145 13.68 13.10 14.40
C ASN A 145 12.48 13.88 14.94
N GLN A 146 12.75 14.88 15.78
CA GLN A 146 11.71 15.70 16.42
C GLN A 146 10.93 16.57 15.43
N ALA A 147 11.53 16.93 14.28
CA ALA A 147 10.83 17.66 13.24
C ALA A 147 9.78 16.83 12.49
N ASN A 148 9.83 15.50 12.59
CA ASN A 148 8.80 14.58 12.08
C ASN A 148 8.02 13.91 13.23
N ASN A 149 8.21 14.40 14.47
CA ASN A 149 7.48 13.91 15.63
C ASN A 149 6.28 14.83 15.88
N PRO A 150 5.05 14.40 15.58
CA PRO A 150 3.86 15.23 15.74
C PRO A 150 3.54 15.60 17.19
N ASP A 151 4.17 14.95 18.17
CA ASP A 151 4.06 15.31 19.59
C ASP A 151 5.08 16.39 20.01
N SER A 152 6.09 16.67 19.17
CA SER A 152 7.11 17.69 19.43
C SER A 152 6.60 19.11 19.17
N ASP A 153 7.05 20.06 20.00
CA ASP A 153 6.85 21.49 19.77
C ASP A 153 7.41 21.94 18.42
N VAL A 154 8.52 21.35 17.97
CA VAL A 154 9.18 21.70 16.70
C VAL A 154 8.31 21.37 15.49
N TYR A 155 7.62 20.23 15.52
CA TYR A 155 6.67 19.86 14.47
C TYR A 155 5.45 20.79 14.46
N ARG A 156 4.92 21.10 15.65
CA ARG A 156 3.78 22.03 15.80
C ARG A 156 4.11 23.42 15.28
N GLN A 157 5.29 23.95 15.61
CA GLN A 157 5.72 25.25 15.13
C GLN A 157 5.88 25.30 13.61
N LYS A 158 6.55 24.31 13.01
CA LYS A 158 6.68 24.22 11.54
C LYS A 158 5.33 24.11 10.83
N MET A 159 4.37 23.43 11.43
CA MET A 159 3.02 23.32 10.87
C MET A 159 2.28 24.65 10.90
N VAL A 160 2.38 25.40 12.00
CA VAL A 160 1.80 26.74 12.11
C VAL A 160 2.44 27.68 11.09
N GLU A 161 3.77 27.73 11.02
CA GLU A 161 4.51 28.55 10.04
C GLU A 161 4.11 28.23 8.59
N SER A 162 3.89 26.95 8.27
CA SER A 162 3.44 26.54 6.94
C SER A 162 2.01 27.00 6.61
N LEU A 163 1.10 26.97 7.60
CA LEU A 163 -0.28 27.43 7.42
C LEU A 163 -0.33 28.95 7.29
N GLU A 164 0.42 29.67 8.11
CA GLU A 164 0.54 31.14 8.03
C GLU A 164 1.08 31.57 6.65
N ALA A 165 2.11 30.88 6.15
CA ALA A 165 2.64 31.14 4.81
C ALA A 165 1.65 30.83 3.67
N GLU A 166 0.75 29.84 3.86
CA GLU A 166 -0.33 29.56 2.89
C GLU A 166 -1.41 30.63 2.92
N ASP A 167 -1.83 31.08 4.10
CA ASP A 167 -2.82 32.14 4.28
C ASP A 167 -2.30 33.48 3.70
N GLU A 168 -1.03 33.80 3.91
CA GLU A 168 -0.39 34.97 3.30
C GLU A 168 -0.38 34.90 1.77
N ARG A 169 -0.08 33.74 1.19
CA ARG A 169 -0.13 33.53 -0.26
C ARG A 169 -1.54 33.68 -0.81
N GLN A 170 -2.54 33.16 -0.10
CA GLN A 170 -3.94 33.32 -0.49
C GLN A 170 -4.39 34.77 -0.41
N ALA A 171 -4.05 35.49 0.66
CA ALA A 171 -4.37 36.90 0.84
C ALA A 171 -3.72 37.79 -0.24
N MET A 172 -2.47 37.51 -0.62
CA MET A 172 -1.79 38.22 -1.70
C MET A 172 -2.48 37.97 -3.05
N LYS A 173 -2.93 36.73 -3.29
CA LYS A 173 -3.67 36.37 -4.51
C LYS A 173 -5.04 37.05 -4.57
N SER A 174 -5.78 37.09 -3.46
CA SER A 174 -7.09 37.76 -3.42
C SER A 174 -6.98 39.28 -3.59
N ALA A 175 -6.00 39.92 -2.95
CA ALA A 175 -5.75 41.36 -3.11
C ALA A 175 -5.41 41.73 -4.56
N ARG A 176 -4.60 40.91 -5.24
CA ARG A 176 -4.27 41.11 -6.65
C ARG A 176 -5.49 41.01 -7.57
N ILE A 177 -6.36 40.02 -7.32
CA ILE A 177 -7.61 39.86 -8.07
C ILE A 177 -8.52 41.07 -7.84
N GLU A 178 -8.66 41.54 -6.61
CA GLU A 178 -9.51 42.69 -6.27
C GLU A 178 -9.01 44.01 -6.88
N GLU A 179 -7.69 44.20 -7.00
CA GLU A 179 -7.12 45.34 -7.72
C GLU A 179 -7.37 45.24 -9.23
N GLU A 180 -7.20 44.06 -9.83
CA GLU A 180 -7.52 43.81 -11.24
C GLU A 180 -9.01 44.06 -11.52
N THR A 181 -9.92 43.56 -10.68
CA THR A 181 -11.36 43.81 -10.81
C THR A 181 -11.66 45.30 -10.72
N ARG A 182 -11.08 46.02 -9.75
CA ARG A 182 -11.25 47.49 -9.65
C ARG A 182 -10.74 48.25 -10.87
N ARG A 183 -9.62 47.81 -11.47
CA ARG A 183 -9.10 48.43 -12.71
C ARG A 183 -10.03 48.17 -13.88
N MET A 184 -10.47 46.93 -14.07
CA MET A 184 -11.43 46.59 -15.13
C MET A 184 -12.75 47.34 -14.96
N ASP A 185 -13.26 47.46 -13.73
CA ASP A 185 -14.48 48.21 -13.43
C ASP A 185 -14.28 49.72 -13.72
N ALA A 186 -13.11 50.28 -13.39
CA ALA A 186 -12.78 51.68 -13.68
C ALA A 186 -12.60 51.95 -15.19
N GLU A 187 -11.96 51.03 -15.92
CA GLU A 187 -11.84 51.09 -17.39
C GLU A 187 -13.23 50.99 -18.05
N SER A 188 -14.09 50.10 -17.56
CA SER A 188 -15.46 49.97 -18.06
C SER A 188 -16.34 51.19 -17.77
N LEU A 189 -16.11 51.90 -16.65
CA LEU A 189 -16.81 53.14 -16.32
C LEU A 189 -16.27 54.35 -17.10
N GLY A 190 -14.97 54.38 -17.39
CA GLY A 190 -14.32 55.42 -18.21
C GLY A 190 -14.78 55.38 -19.67
N ASP A 191 -14.93 54.19 -20.25
CA ASP A 191 -15.45 54.02 -21.62
C ASP A 191 -16.91 54.51 -21.73
N MET A 192 -17.72 54.38 -20.67
CA MET A 192 -19.09 54.88 -20.64
C MET A 192 -19.18 56.42 -20.63
N GLN A 193 -18.24 57.11 -19.97
CA GLN A 193 -18.20 58.59 -19.95
C GLN A 193 -17.71 59.20 -21.27
N SER A 194 -16.99 58.43 -22.10
CA SER A 194 -16.53 58.90 -23.42
C SER A 194 -17.64 58.94 -24.49
N LEU A 195 -18.77 58.26 -24.25
CA LEU A 195 -19.91 58.21 -25.16
C LEU A 195 -20.97 59.30 -24.89
N ASP A 196 -20.86 60.05 -23.80
CA ASP A 196 -21.87 61.03 -23.36
C ASP A 196 -21.44 62.50 -23.57
N SER A 197 -20.39 62.76 -24.36
CA SER A 197 -20.10 64.14 -24.82
C SER A 197 -21.16 64.56 -25.85
N PRO A 198 -22.03 65.56 -25.58
CA PRO A 198 -23.05 65.96 -26.53
C PRO A 198 -22.39 66.66 -27.71
N GLY A 199 -22.45 66.02 -28.89
CA GLY A 199 -22.22 66.70 -30.16
C GLY A 199 -23.26 67.80 -30.36
N LEU A 200 -22.77 68.95 -30.82
CA LEU A 200 -23.52 70.11 -31.31
C LEU A 200 -24.71 69.75 -32.21
#